data_AF-A0A527HP41-F1
#
_entry.id   AF-A0A527HP41-F1
#
_cell.length_a   1.000
_cell.length_b   1.000
_cell.length_c   1.000
_cell.angle_alpha   90.00
_cell.angle_beta   90.00
_cell.angle_gamma   90.00
#
_symmetry.space_group_name_H-M   'P 1'
#
loop_
_entity.id
_entity.type
_entity.pdbx_description
1 polymer ?
#
loop_
_entity_poly.entity_id
_entity_poly.type
_entity_poly.pdbx_seq_one_letter_code
_entity_poly.pdbx_strand_id
1 'polypeptide(L)'
;RVDAAVSDIPGMEYSFTKMKDLVVKERIKTGEQYGLMMTKDHPLLGKLNDALSAMKKDGTLAAIHKKWFGSDAPADSSTMKEMPLPKA
;
A
#
# COMPACT_ATOMS: atom_id res chain seq x y z
N ARG A 1 2.17 3.09 -29.90
CA ARG A 1 1.04 2.85 -28.96
C ARG A 1 1.20 1.43 -28.43
N VAL A 2 0.84 1.19 -27.18
CA VAL A 2 0.91 -0.14 -26.53
C VAL A 2 -0.46 -0.45 -25.93
N ASP A 3 -0.83 -1.72 -25.88
CA ASP A 3 -2.13 -2.16 -25.34
C ASP A 3 -2.15 -2.30 -23.82
N ALA A 4 -0.98 -2.50 -23.20
CA ALA A 4 -0.83 -2.65 -21.75
C ALA A 4 0.56 -2.20 -21.26
N ALA A 5 0.66 -1.89 -19.98
CA ALA A 5 1.91 -1.63 -19.27
C ALA A 5 1.91 -2.37 -17.92
N VAL A 6 3.08 -2.79 -17.49
CA VAL A 6 3.30 -3.40 -16.16
C VAL A 6 4.04 -2.39 -15.30
N SER A 7 3.50 -2.07 -14.15
CA SER A 7 4.07 -1.10 -13.21
C SER A 7 3.50 -1.31 -11.81
N ASP A 8 4.04 -0.56 -10.84
CA ASP A 8 3.54 -0.52 -9.48
C ASP A 8 2.09 -0.03 -9.43
N ILE A 9 1.25 -0.84 -8.77
CA ILE A 9 -0.19 -0.63 -8.74
C ILE A 9 -0.57 0.73 -8.11
N PRO A 10 -0.04 1.15 -6.95
CA PRO A 10 -0.46 2.41 -6.34
C PRO A 10 -0.15 3.63 -7.22
N GLY A 11 1.01 3.65 -7.89
CA GLY A 11 1.37 4.73 -8.81
C GLY A 11 0.41 4.85 -9.99
N MET A 12 -0.03 3.70 -10.52
CA MET A 12 -1.02 3.63 -11.59
C MET A 12 -2.42 3.99 -11.10
N GLU A 13 -2.87 3.49 -9.95
CA GLU A 13 -4.17 3.82 -9.35
C GLU A 13 -4.30 5.32 -9.13
N TYR A 14 -3.27 5.99 -8.60
CA TYR A 14 -3.28 7.45 -8.47
C TYR A 14 -3.35 8.15 -9.82
N SER A 15 -2.60 7.69 -10.82
CA SER A 15 -2.62 8.29 -12.17
C SER A 15 -3.99 8.14 -12.84
N PHE A 16 -4.66 7.02 -12.62
CA PHE A 16 -5.99 6.73 -13.18
C PHE A 16 -7.12 7.55 -12.54
N THR A 17 -6.87 8.19 -11.38
CA THR A 17 -7.79 9.24 -10.88
C THR A 17 -7.92 10.41 -11.86
N LYS A 18 -6.91 10.64 -12.71
CA LYS A 18 -6.89 11.69 -13.74
C LYS A 18 -7.04 11.13 -15.16
N MET A 19 -6.59 9.91 -15.42
CA MET A 19 -6.65 9.22 -16.71
C MET A 19 -7.83 8.23 -16.73
N LYS A 20 -9.03 8.73 -17.05
CA LYS A 20 -10.29 7.97 -16.85
C LYS A 20 -10.48 6.74 -17.72
N ASP A 21 -9.70 6.58 -18.79
CA ASP A 21 -9.83 5.47 -19.74
C ASP A 21 -8.89 4.29 -19.41
N LEU A 22 -8.19 4.34 -18.28
CA LEU A 22 -7.22 3.33 -17.87
C LEU A 22 -7.67 2.64 -16.57
N VAL A 23 -7.41 1.34 -16.47
CA VAL A 23 -7.77 0.52 -15.32
C VAL A 23 -6.66 -0.47 -15.00
N VAL A 24 -6.55 -0.86 -13.73
CA VAL A 24 -5.73 -2.01 -13.33
C VAL A 24 -6.50 -3.29 -13.70
N LYS A 25 -6.08 -3.95 -14.78
CA LYS A 25 -6.76 -5.16 -15.27
C LYS A 25 -6.36 -6.43 -14.51
N GLU A 26 -5.09 -6.51 -14.10
CA GLU A 26 -4.53 -7.67 -13.43
C GLU A 26 -3.58 -7.23 -12.31
N ARG A 27 -3.64 -7.93 -11.18
CA ARG A 27 -2.73 -7.72 -10.05
C ARG A 27 -1.78 -8.91 -9.97
N ILE A 28 -0.54 -8.70 -10.40
CA ILE A 28 0.49 -9.73 -10.34
C ILE A 28 1.04 -9.75 -8.91
N LYS A 29 0.95 -10.90 -8.24
CA LYS A 29 1.49 -11.06 -6.89
C LYS A 29 3.00 -11.26 -6.98
N THR A 30 3.75 -10.18 -6.79
CA THR A 30 5.23 -10.21 -6.81
C THR A 30 5.84 -10.72 -5.51
N GLY A 31 5.06 -10.73 -4.42
CA GLY A 31 5.58 -11.03 -3.08
C GLY A 31 6.28 -9.83 -2.43
N GLU A 32 6.23 -8.66 -3.05
CA GLU A 32 6.73 -7.40 -2.48
C GLU A 32 5.67 -6.76 -1.57
N GLN A 33 6.12 -6.00 -0.58
CA GLN A 33 5.27 -5.20 0.30
C GLN A 33 5.88 -3.83 0.49
N TYR A 34 5.03 -2.81 0.56
CA TYR A 34 5.44 -1.47 0.95
C TYR A 34 5.67 -1.41 2.45
N GLY A 35 6.74 -0.73 2.86
CA GLY A 35 7.08 -0.52 4.26
C GLY A 35 7.76 0.83 4.47
N LEU A 36 7.63 1.36 5.69
CA LEU A 36 8.41 2.52 6.12
C LEU A 36 9.73 2.02 6.70
N MET A 37 10.85 2.52 6.17
CA MET A 37 12.19 2.10 6.56
C MET A 37 12.77 2.96 7.67
N MET A 38 13.49 2.33 8.60
CA MET A 38 14.35 2.99 9.59
C MET A 38 15.70 2.27 9.64
N THR A 39 16.69 2.91 10.29
CA THR A 39 17.95 2.21 10.60
C THR A 39 17.70 1.01 11.51
N LYS A 40 18.60 0.03 11.46
CA LYS A 40 18.58 -1.10 12.41
C LYS A 40 18.59 -0.56 13.84
N ASP A 41 17.83 -1.20 14.71
CA ASP A 41 17.71 -0.90 16.14
C ASP A 41 17.30 0.56 16.47
N HIS A 42 16.65 1.25 15.52
CA HIS A 42 16.17 2.61 15.78
C HIS A 42 15.15 2.60 16.94
N PRO A 43 15.28 3.48 17.94
CA PRO A 43 14.47 3.46 19.16
C PRO A 43 12.96 3.67 18.92
N LEU A 44 12.60 4.23 17.75
CA LEU A 44 11.20 4.43 17.34
C LEU A 44 10.64 3.34 16.42
N LEU A 45 11.43 2.35 16.00
CA LEU A 45 10.98 1.34 15.04
C LEU A 45 9.75 0.56 15.54
N GLY A 46 9.78 0.13 16.80
CA GLY A 46 8.62 -0.54 17.43
C GLY A 46 7.39 0.36 17.49
N LYS A 47 7.56 1.60 17.98
CA LYS A 47 6.47 2.59 18.08
C LYS A 47 5.83 2.91 16.73
N LEU A 48 6.64 3.03 15.67
CA LEU A 48 6.16 3.26 14.31
C LEU A 48 5.33 2.08 13.81
N ASN A 49 5.82 0.85 14.02
CA ASN A 49 5.10 -0.35 13.60
C ASN A 49 3.77 -0.52 14.35
N ASP A 50 3.74 -0.21 15.65
CA ASP A 50 2.53 -0.27 16.47
C ASP A 50 1.50 0.77 16.01
N ALA A 51 1.94 2.00 15.74
CA ALA A 51 1.08 3.05 15.21
C ALA A 51 0.48 2.68 13.84
N LEU A 52 1.30 2.15 12.92
CA LEU A 52 0.82 1.67 11.63
C LEU A 52 -0.19 0.52 11.79
N SER A 53 0.06 -0.40 12.72
CA SER A 53 -0.85 -1.52 12.99
C SER A 53 -2.17 -1.04 13.59
N ALA A 54 -2.13 -0.04 14.48
CA ALA A 54 -3.34 0.60 15.02
C ALA A 54 -4.16 1.28 13.92
N MET A 55 -3.51 2.04 13.02
CA MET A 55 -4.17 2.69 11.88
C MET A 55 -4.81 1.71 10.89
N LYS A 56 -4.27 0.48 10.79
CA LYS A 56 -4.88 -0.60 10.00
C LYS A 56 -6.15 -1.12 10.66
N LYS A 57 -6.11 -1.34 11.98
CA LYS A 57 -7.23 -1.84 12.77
C LYS A 57 -8.39 -0.87 12.87
N ASP A 58 -8.09 0.41 13.09
CA ASP A 58 -9.10 1.46 13.27
C ASP A 58 -9.68 1.99 11.95
N GLY A 59 -9.14 1.55 10.80
CA GLY A 59 -9.59 1.95 9.46
C GLY A 59 -9.04 3.30 8.99
N THR A 60 -8.22 3.99 9.77
CA THR A 60 -7.59 5.26 9.37
C THR A 60 -6.76 5.08 8.11
N LEU A 61 -5.98 4.00 8.02
CA LEU A 61 -5.14 3.76 6.84
C LEU A 61 -5.98 3.43 5.59
N ALA A 62 -7.11 2.75 5.77
CA ALA A 62 -8.07 2.50 4.70
C ALA A 62 -8.72 3.80 4.20
N ALA A 63 -9.09 4.69 5.12
CA ALA A 63 -9.64 6.01 4.78
C ALA A 63 -8.62 6.88 4.03
N ILE A 64 -7.34 6.85 4.43
CA ILE A 64 -6.25 7.51 3.70
C ILE A 64 -6.15 6.95 2.28
N HIS A 65 -6.12 5.63 2.11
CA HIS A 65 -6.08 5.02 0.78
C HIS A 65 -7.24 5.48 -0.09
N LYS A 66 -8.48 5.38 0.41
CA LYS A 66 -9.67 5.78 -0.33
C LYS A 66 -9.65 7.25 -0.74
N LYS A 67 -9.16 8.13 0.13
CA LYS A 67 -9.02 9.56 -0.16
C LYS A 67 -8.09 9.84 -1.35
N TRP A 68 -6.99 9.09 -1.46
CA TRP A 68 -5.97 9.36 -2.48
C TRP A 68 -6.16 8.58 -3.78
N PHE A 69 -6.73 7.38 -3.71
CA PHE A 69 -6.89 6.49 -4.87
C PHE A 69 -8.34 6.37 -5.36
N GLY A 70 -9.31 6.88 -4.60
CA GLY A 70 -10.74 6.83 -4.96
C GLY A 70 -11.38 5.45 -4.83
N SER A 71 -10.62 4.44 -4.37
CA SER A 71 -11.05 3.05 -4.23
C SER A 71 -10.68 2.49 -2.86
N ASP A 72 -11.39 1.44 -2.43
CA ASP A 72 -11.03 0.70 -1.24
C ASP A 72 -9.76 -0.12 -1.47
N ALA A 73 -8.90 -0.17 -0.45
CA ALA A 73 -7.67 -0.93 -0.50
C ALA A 73 -7.97 -2.44 -0.54
N PRO A 74 -7.22 -3.25 -1.32
CA PRO A 74 -7.36 -4.70 -1.29
C PRO A 74 -7.06 -5.25 0.10
N ALA A 75 -7.81 -6.27 0.53
CA ALA A 75 -7.69 -6.85 1.86
C ALA A 75 -6.30 -7.48 2.12
N ASP A 76 -5.63 -7.96 1.07
CA ASP A 76 -4.30 -8.57 1.13
C ASP A 76 -3.16 -7.57 0.86
N SER A 77 -3.47 -6.28 0.69
CA SER A 77 -2.48 -5.23 0.42
C SER A 77 -1.68 -4.82 1.67
N SER A 78 -0.57 -4.11 1.45
CA SER A 78 0.23 -3.51 2.53
C SER A 78 -0.55 -2.47 3.36
N THR A 79 -1.64 -1.94 2.82
CA THR A 79 -2.55 -0.98 3.48
C THR A 79 -3.46 -1.66 4.49
N MET A 80 -3.91 -2.89 4.23
CA MET A 80 -4.90 -3.57 5.09
C MET A 80 -4.28 -4.67 5.94
N LYS A 81 -3.31 -5.40 5.40
CA LYS A 81 -2.72 -6.56 6.06
C LYS A 81 -1.72 -6.14 7.13
N GLU A 82 -1.95 -6.58 8.36
CA GLU A 82 -0.94 -6.51 9.42
C GLU A 82 0.17 -7.53 9.18
N MET A 83 1.41 -7.11 9.42
CA MET A 83 2.58 -7.96 9.35
C MET A 83 3.50 -7.63 10.53
N PRO A 84 4.13 -8.63 11.15
CA PRO A 84 5.13 -8.38 12.17
C PRO A 84 6.35 -7.69 11.57
N LEU A 85 7.13 -7.00 12.42
CA LEU A 85 8.45 -6.51 12.02
C LEU A 85 9.28 -7.69 11.47
N PRO A 86 9.92 -7.54 10.29
CA PRO A 86 10.82 -8.55 9.77
C PRO A 86 11.94 -8.82 10.78
N LYS A 87 12.20 -10.10 11.05
CA LYS A 87 13.38 -10.51 11.81
C LYS A 87 14.56 -10.60 10.84
N ALA A 88 15.70 -10.07 11.25
CA ALA A 88 16.97 -10.22 10.54
C ALA A 88 17.47 -11.66 10.58
#